data_AF-A0A934G7G1-F1
#
_entry.id   AF-A0A934G7G1-F1
#
_cell.length_a   1.000
_cell.length_b   1.000
_cell.length_c   1.000
_cell.angle_alpha   90.00
_cell.angle_beta   90.00
_cell.angle_gamma   90.00
#
_symmetry.space_group_name_H-M   'P 1'
#
loop_
_entity.id
_entity.type
_entity.pdbx_description
1 polymer ?
#
loop_
_entity_poly.entity_id
_entity_poly.type
_entity_poly.pdbx_seq_one_letter_code
_entity_poly.pdbx_strand_id
1 'polypeptide(L)'
;MPTWDIDEARTLVAALHGKKQSLLAHQSMTSTIDRLDYARYHYRNIWDLFHKHFEKHQSPVDFFKTSIKDMGNDEEIELYRCIGAHVTACVQSLHSIADIYSHAIYYALGYNLAPSPLPEDKIYLKAVKNKLANTQEHQHLAQGLSSFSSNSDFTYLDALSNQCKHRSLIRPGIFVDLTGKQLSPYTLEFDGFIYKMNTYPRREILSFLQQEIDRQSLCIIELGNELNAALITAR
;
A
#
# COMPACT_ATOMS: atom_id res chain seq x y z
N MET A 1 7.32 15.28 14.16
CA MET A 1 6.90 13.86 14.23
C MET A 1 8.14 12.99 14.16
N PRO A 2 8.18 11.83 14.81
CA PRO A 2 9.31 10.91 14.69
C PRO A 2 9.53 10.53 13.23
N THR A 3 10.79 10.40 12.83
CA THR A 3 11.22 9.94 11.51
C THR A 3 12.09 8.71 11.70
N TRP A 4 12.04 7.75 10.79
CA TRP A 4 12.95 6.61 10.83
C TRP A 4 14.28 6.99 10.17
N ASP A 5 15.38 6.82 10.90
CA ASP A 5 16.74 6.99 10.37
C ASP A 5 17.23 5.70 9.69
N ILE A 6 17.07 5.65 8.38
CA ILE A 6 17.49 4.50 7.53
C ILE A 6 19.02 4.42 7.45
N ASP A 7 19.73 5.54 7.55
CA ASP A 7 21.20 5.56 7.46
C ASP A 7 21.84 5.03 8.75
N GLU A 8 21.23 5.31 9.90
CA GLU A 8 21.56 4.65 11.16
C GLU A 8 21.36 3.13 11.04
N ALA A 9 20.20 2.68 10.57
CA ALA A 9 19.91 1.25 10.35
C ALA A 9 20.99 0.60 9.47
N ARG A 10 21.31 1.23 8.34
CA ARG A 10 22.34 0.78 7.39
C ARG A 10 23.70 0.64 8.07
N THR A 11 24.09 1.60 8.90
CA THR A 11 25.36 1.62 9.63
C THR A 11 25.41 0.52 10.68
N LEU A 12 24.33 0.33 11.44
CA LEU A 12 24.23 -0.73 12.46
C LEU A 12 24.31 -2.13 11.83
N VAL A 13 23.58 -2.38 10.74
CA VAL A 13 23.64 -3.65 10.01
C VAL A 13 25.06 -3.90 9.48
N ALA A 14 25.74 -2.87 8.98
CA ALA A 14 27.12 -3.01 8.51
C ALA A 14 28.08 -3.40 9.64
N ALA A 15 27.88 -2.85 10.84
CA ALA A 15 28.67 -3.16 12.02
C ALA A 15 28.43 -4.60 12.53
N LEU A 16 27.17 -5.05 12.55
CA LEU A 16 26.79 -6.37 13.07
C LEU A 16 27.04 -7.53 12.11
N HIS A 17 26.75 -7.31 10.82
CA HIS A 17 26.66 -8.40 9.82
C HIS A 17 27.50 -8.14 8.58
N GLY A 18 28.21 -7.00 8.51
CA GLY A 18 29.11 -6.65 7.42
C GLY A 18 28.44 -5.93 6.24
N LYS A 19 29.28 -5.38 5.36
CA LYS A 19 28.85 -4.48 4.26
C LYS A 19 27.90 -5.13 3.25
N LYS A 20 28.10 -6.41 2.93
CA LYS A 20 27.22 -7.14 1.99
C LYS A 20 25.79 -7.23 2.53
N GLN A 21 25.66 -7.51 3.82
CA GLN A 21 24.36 -7.61 4.48
C GLN A 21 23.67 -6.24 4.57
N SER A 22 24.44 -5.21 4.91
CA SER A 22 23.97 -3.82 4.93
C SER A 22 23.40 -3.38 3.59
N LEU A 23 24.02 -3.77 2.47
CA LEU A 23 23.52 -3.47 1.13
C LEU A 23 22.15 -4.12 0.85
N LEU A 24 21.99 -5.42 1.16
CA LEU A 24 20.73 -6.15 0.94
C LEU A 24 19.58 -5.56 1.76
N ALA A 25 19.85 -5.28 3.05
CA ALA A 25 18.89 -4.67 3.94
C ALA A 25 18.50 -3.28 3.45
N HIS A 26 19.48 -2.42 3.15
CA HIS A 26 19.25 -1.05 2.72
C HIS A 26 18.47 -0.97 1.39
N GLN A 27 18.77 -1.83 0.40
CA GLN A 27 17.99 -1.89 -0.84
C GLN A 27 16.50 -2.15 -0.60
N SER A 28 16.20 -3.06 0.33
CA SER A 28 14.81 -3.38 0.70
C SER A 28 14.15 -2.25 1.50
N MET A 29 14.90 -1.58 2.40
CA MET A 29 14.43 -0.41 3.13
C MET A 29 14.07 0.73 2.18
N THR A 30 14.98 1.10 1.27
CA THR A 30 14.74 2.16 0.27
C THR A 30 13.57 1.80 -0.64
N SER A 31 13.49 0.55 -1.10
CA SER A 31 12.36 0.08 -1.91
C SER A 31 11.01 0.20 -1.18
N THR A 32 11.00 0.06 0.15
CA THR A 32 9.79 0.27 0.96
C THR A 32 9.32 1.73 0.88
N ILE A 33 10.27 2.67 1.02
CA ILE A 33 9.99 4.11 0.91
C ILE A 33 9.57 4.48 -0.51
N ASP A 34 10.27 3.99 -1.52
CA ASP A 34 9.95 4.22 -2.93
C ASP A 34 8.51 3.78 -3.24
N ARG A 35 8.08 2.62 -2.73
CA ARG A 35 6.70 2.13 -2.93
C ARG A 35 5.66 3.01 -2.28
N LEU A 36 5.94 3.56 -1.09
CA LEU A 36 5.04 4.52 -0.45
C LEU A 36 4.95 5.81 -1.27
N ASP A 37 6.07 6.29 -1.80
CA ASP A 37 6.09 7.51 -2.62
C ASP A 37 5.42 7.30 -3.99
N TYR A 38 5.55 6.11 -4.59
CA TYR A 38 4.80 5.74 -5.79
C TYR A 38 3.29 5.68 -5.51
N ALA A 39 2.87 5.14 -4.37
CA ALA A 39 1.48 5.16 -3.97
C ALA A 39 0.95 6.60 -3.84
N ARG A 40 1.70 7.49 -3.18
CA ARG A 40 1.37 8.93 -3.05
C ARG A 40 1.35 9.66 -4.39
N TYR A 41 2.27 9.34 -5.29
CA TYR A 41 2.29 9.89 -6.64
C TYR A 41 1.02 9.51 -7.40
N HIS A 42 0.67 8.23 -7.42
CA HIS A 42 -0.53 7.77 -8.11
C HIS A 42 -1.80 8.29 -7.47
N TYR A 43 -1.88 8.33 -6.14
CA TYR A 43 -2.99 8.93 -5.42
C TYR A 43 -3.26 10.38 -5.84
N ARG A 44 -2.20 11.22 -5.89
CA ARG A 44 -2.32 12.61 -6.35
C ARG A 44 -2.83 12.70 -7.79
N ASN A 45 -2.35 11.85 -8.70
CA ASN A 45 -2.84 11.85 -10.07
C ASN A 45 -4.31 11.40 -10.18
N ILE A 46 -4.76 10.44 -9.36
CA ILE A 46 -6.18 10.05 -9.30
C ILE A 46 -7.01 11.27 -8.85
N TRP A 47 -6.58 11.92 -7.76
CA TRP A 47 -7.24 13.09 -7.22
C TRP A 47 -7.35 14.20 -8.27
N ASP A 48 -6.25 14.57 -8.91
CA ASP A 48 -6.19 15.64 -9.90
C ASP A 48 -7.06 15.35 -11.13
N LEU A 49 -6.96 14.13 -11.68
CA LEU A 49 -7.78 13.70 -12.83
C LEU A 49 -9.27 13.71 -12.49
N PHE A 50 -9.62 13.20 -11.31
CA PHE A 50 -11.01 13.15 -10.84
C PHE A 50 -11.58 14.55 -10.65
N HIS A 51 -10.92 15.42 -9.91
CA HIS A 51 -11.44 16.76 -9.63
C HIS A 51 -11.50 17.63 -10.90
N LYS A 52 -10.45 17.59 -11.73
CA LYS A 52 -10.42 18.31 -13.01
C LYS A 52 -11.53 17.90 -13.97
N HIS A 53 -11.99 16.65 -13.90
CA HIS A 53 -13.14 16.20 -14.69
C HIS A 53 -14.42 16.92 -14.27
N PHE A 54 -14.67 17.06 -12.96
CA PHE A 54 -15.88 17.68 -12.44
C PHE A 54 -15.88 19.20 -12.41
N GLU A 55 -14.71 19.86 -12.46
CA GLU A 55 -14.61 21.33 -12.58
C GLU A 55 -15.37 21.89 -13.79
N LYS A 56 -15.58 21.08 -14.83
CA LYS A 56 -16.27 21.49 -16.06
C LYS A 56 -17.79 21.47 -15.94
N HIS A 57 -18.35 20.87 -14.88
CA HIS A 57 -19.78 20.65 -14.73
C HIS A 57 -20.38 21.58 -13.69
N GLN A 58 -21.45 22.29 -14.05
CA GLN A 58 -22.06 23.29 -13.16
C GLN A 58 -22.94 22.66 -12.07
N SER A 59 -23.42 21.43 -12.29
CA SER A 59 -24.24 20.69 -11.32
C SER A 59 -24.23 19.18 -11.59
N PRO A 60 -24.64 18.33 -10.62
CA PRO A 60 -24.75 16.88 -10.82
C PRO A 60 -25.73 16.49 -11.94
N VAL A 61 -26.79 17.30 -12.12
CA VAL A 61 -27.76 17.12 -13.21
C VAL A 61 -27.15 17.45 -14.57
N ASP A 62 -26.28 18.45 -14.63
CA ASP A 62 -25.54 18.82 -15.83
C ASP A 62 -24.58 17.69 -16.24
N PHE A 63 -23.79 17.17 -15.29
CA PHE A 63 -22.95 16.00 -15.49
C PHE A 63 -23.73 14.79 -16.01
N PHE A 64 -24.84 14.43 -15.37
CA PHE A 64 -25.66 13.29 -15.78
C PHE A 64 -26.17 13.42 -17.22
N LYS A 65 -26.59 14.64 -17.63
CA LYS A 65 -27.03 14.92 -19.00
C LYS A 65 -25.88 14.81 -20.01
N THR A 66 -24.70 15.32 -19.67
CA THR A 66 -23.52 15.22 -20.54
C THR A 66 -23.05 13.79 -20.67
N SER A 67 -22.96 13.03 -19.58
CA SER A 67 -22.53 11.62 -19.62
C SER A 67 -23.45 10.74 -20.46
N ILE A 68 -24.77 10.94 -20.42
CA ILE A 68 -25.70 10.21 -21.31
C ILE A 68 -25.44 10.54 -22.78
N LYS A 69 -25.21 11.82 -23.08
CA LYS A 69 -24.97 12.30 -24.45
C LYS A 69 -23.63 11.80 -25.00
N ASP A 70 -22.63 11.73 -24.14
CA ASP A 70 -21.25 11.42 -24.48
C ASP A 70 -20.90 9.95 -24.19
N MET A 71 -21.89 9.09 -23.88
CA MET A 71 -21.67 7.66 -23.68
C MET A 71 -20.93 7.05 -24.88
N GLY A 72 -19.71 6.59 -24.63
CA GLY A 72 -18.85 6.00 -25.66
C GLY A 72 -17.93 7.00 -26.38
N ASN A 73 -17.83 8.24 -25.90
CA ASN A 73 -16.82 9.20 -26.34
C ASN A 73 -15.42 8.71 -25.94
N ASP A 74 -14.49 8.75 -26.89
CA ASP A 74 -13.09 8.33 -26.70
C ASP A 74 -12.39 9.10 -25.57
N GLU A 75 -12.70 10.40 -25.39
CA GLU A 75 -12.10 11.20 -24.32
C GLU A 75 -12.51 10.73 -22.92
N GLU A 76 -13.78 10.38 -22.74
CA GLU A 76 -14.30 9.87 -21.47
C GLU A 76 -13.72 8.48 -21.19
N ILE A 77 -13.73 7.60 -22.20
CA ILE A 77 -13.12 6.27 -22.11
C ILE A 77 -11.64 6.37 -21.69
N GLU A 78 -10.89 7.30 -22.28
CA GLU A 78 -9.47 7.48 -21.97
C GLU A 78 -9.24 8.02 -20.56
N LEU A 79 -10.10 8.92 -20.08
CA LEU A 79 -10.06 9.38 -18.68
C LEU A 79 -10.24 8.22 -17.70
N TYR A 80 -11.27 7.38 -17.90
CA TYR A 80 -11.51 6.22 -17.03
C TYR A 80 -10.35 5.22 -17.06
N ARG A 81 -9.71 5.04 -18.24
CA ARG A 81 -8.50 4.21 -18.36
C ARG A 81 -7.33 4.80 -17.58
N CYS A 82 -7.08 6.11 -17.70
CA CYS A 82 -6.01 6.80 -16.98
C CYS A 82 -6.21 6.71 -15.46
N ILE A 83 -7.43 6.99 -14.98
CA ILE A 83 -7.77 6.86 -13.55
C ILE A 83 -7.58 5.39 -13.12
N GLY A 84 -8.11 4.43 -13.87
CA GLY A 84 -7.98 3.00 -13.57
C GLY A 84 -6.52 2.52 -13.50
N ALA A 85 -5.65 3.03 -14.37
CA ALA A 85 -4.22 2.73 -14.36
C ALA A 85 -3.55 3.24 -13.08
N HIS A 86 -3.82 4.49 -12.68
CA HIS A 86 -3.28 5.04 -11.45
C HIS A 86 -3.83 4.35 -10.20
N VAL A 87 -5.13 4.04 -10.16
CA VAL A 87 -5.75 3.26 -9.08
C VAL A 87 -5.06 1.91 -8.92
N THR A 88 -4.88 1.18 -10.02
CA THR A 88 -4.21 -0.13 -10.02
C THR A 88 -2.77 -0.02 -9.51
N ALA A 89 -2.02 0.96 -10.00
CA ALA A 89 -0.63 1.17 -9.61
C ALA A 89 -0.48 1.59 -8.13
N CYS A 90 -1.41 2.42 -7.62
CA CYS A 90 -1.46 2.81 -6.22
C CYS A 90 -1.73 1.59 -5.32
N VAL A 91 -2.77 0.81 -5.63
CA VAL A 91 -3.14 -0.42 -4.91
C VAL A 91 -1.98 -1.42 -4.89
N GLN A 92 -1.34 -1.66 -6.03
CA GLN A 92 -0.22 -2.60 -6.10
C GLN A 92 1.00 -2.12 -5.32
N SER A 93 1.27 -0.80 -5.33
CA SER A 93 2.36 -0.23 -4.56
C SER A 93 2.12 -0.40 -3.06
N LEU A 94 0.93 -0.01 -2.57
CA LEU A 94 0.53 -0.19 -1.17
C LEU A 94 0.55 -1.66 -0.73
N HIS A 95 0.07 -2.58 -1.59
CA HIS A 95 0.06 -4.00 -1.28
C HIS A 95 1.48 -4.58 -1.12
N SER A 96 2.43 -4.11 -1.95
CA SER A 96 3.80 -4.63 -1.95
C SER A 96 4.67 -4.16 -0.77
N ILE A 97 4.29 -3.08 -0.09
CA ILE A 97 5.07 -2.50 1.01
C ILE A 97 5.34 -3.53 2.10
N ALA A 98 4.30 -4.25 2.56
CA ALA A 98 4.45 -5.14 3.70
C ALA A 98 5.43 -6.30 3.43
N ASP A 99 5.45 -6.83 2.21
CA ASP A 99 6.37 -7.90 1.83
C ASP A 99 7.80 -7.37 1.66
N ILE A 100 7.99 -6.26 0.94
CA ILE A 100 9.32 -5.65 0.74
C ILE A 100 9.92 -5.23 2.10
N TYR A 101 9.09 -4.70 2.99
CA TYR A 101 9.54 -4.31 4.31
C TYR A 101 9.89 -5.52 5.20
N SER A 102 9.22 -6.65 4.98
CA SER A 102 9.60 -7.92 5.61
C SER A 102 10.96 -8.41 5.13
N HIS A 103 11.32 -8.22 3.85
CA HIS A 103 12.70 -8.44 3.39
C HIS A 103 13.69 -7.51 4.10
N ALA A 104 13.35 -6.24 4.25
CA ALA A 104 14.21 -5.27 4.93
C ALA A 104 14.55 -5.70 6.36
N ILE A 105 13.56 -6.09 7.15
CA ILE A 105 13.76 -6.57 8.53
C ILE A 105 14.52 -7.89 8.55
N TYR A 106 14.13 -8.84 7.68
CA TYR A 106 14.76 -10.16 7.60
C TYR A 106 16.27 -10.07 7.31
N TYR A 107 16.66 -9.20 6.36
CA TYR A 107 18.05 -8.96 6.05
C TYR A 107 18.73 -8.08 7.10
N ALA A 108 18.07 -7.07 7.66
CA ALA A 108 18.68 -6.22 8.68
C ALA A 108 19.14 -7.03 9.91
N LEU A 109 18.33 -8.00 10.34
CA LEU A 109 18.63 -8.88 11.49
C LEU A 109 19.51 -10.10 11.13
N GLY A 110 19.98 -10.19 9.89
CA GLY A 110 20.87 -11.27 9.45
C GLY A 110 20.23 -12.67 9.44
N TYR A 111 18.90 -12.79 9.37
CA TYR A 111 18.23 -14.10 9.42
C TYR A 111 18.55 -15.00 8.22
N ASN A 112 18.99 -14.43 7.09
CA ASN A 112 19.53 -15.17 5.96
C ASN A 112 20.90 -15.83 6.24
N LEU A 113 21.60 -15.39 7.29
CA LEU A 113 22.89 -15.94 7.71
C LEU A 113 22.73 -17.04 8.77
N ALA A 114 21.53 -17.22 9.32
CA ALA A 114 21.24 -18.23 10.32
C ALA A 114 21.30 -19.66 9.74
N PRO A 115 21.49 -20.72 10.56
CA PRO A 115 21.59 -22.11 10.08
C PRO A 115 20.39 -22.63 9.29
N SER A 116 19.21 -22.03 9.50
CA SER A 116 17.97 -22.38 8.79
C SER A 116 17.33 -21.10 8.21
N PRO A 117 17.88 -20.55 7.12
CA PRO A 117 17.31 -19.37 6.48
C PRO A 117 16.00 -19.73 5.76
N LEU A 118 15.12 -18.74 5.60
CA LEU A 118 14.02 -18.83 4.65
C LEU A 118 14.59 -18.79 3.21
N PRO A 119 14.06 -19.62 2.29
CA PRO A 119 14.28 -19.43 0.86
C PRO A 119 13.84 -18.04 0.42
N GLU A 120 14.52 -17.46 -0.58
CA GLU A 120 14.28 -16.08 -1.03
C GLU A 120 12.83 -15.84 -1.47
N ASP A 121 12.22 -16.79 -2.19
CA ASP A 121 10.82 -16.76 -2.64
C ASP A 121 9.80 -16.97 -1.49
N LYS A 122 10.29 -17.23 -0.28
CA LYS A 122 9.49 -17.44 0.94
C LYS A 122 9.71 -16.34 1.97
N ILE A 123 10.39 -15.26 1.61
CA ILE A 123 10.47 -14.05 2.44
C ILE A 123 9.24 -13.19 2.13
N TYR A 124 8.20 -13.34 2.94
CA TYR A 124 6.97 -12.55 2.85
C TYR A 124 6.44 -12.30 4.27
N LEU A 125 5.50 -11.37 4.40
CA LEU A 125 5.03 -10.85 5.69
C LEU A 125 4.76 -11.92 6.74
N LYS A 126 3.95 -12.92 6.38
CA LYS A 126 3.56 -13.98 7.31
C LYS A 126 4.74 -14.88 7.71
N ALA A 127 5.66 -15.19 6.79
CA ALA A 127 6.81 -16.03 7.09
C ALA A 127 7.82 -15.31 8.00
N VAL A 128 8.13 -14.05 7.70
CA VAL A 128 9.07 -13.24 8.50
C VAL A 128 8.49 -12.99 9.89
N LYS A 129 7.21 -12.61 9.99
CA LYS A 129 6.52 -12.46 11.28
C LYS A 129 6.65 -13.72 12.15
N ASN A 130 6.34 -14.89 11.60
CA ASN A 130 6.41 -16.15 12.34
C ASN A 130 7.84 -16.45 12.79
N LYS A 131 8.85 -16.10 11.97
CA LYS A 131 10.26 -16.27 12.33
C LYS A 131 10.67 -15.35 13.48
N LEU A 132 10.25 -14.08 13.46
CA LEU A 132 10.50 -13.11 14.53
C LEU A 132 9.80 -13.50 15.84
N ALA A 133 8.57 -13.99 15.76
CA ALA A 133 7.79 -14.39 16.95
C ALA A 133 8.44 -15.52 17.76
N ASN A 134 9.30 -16.33 17.13
CA ASN A 134 10.06 -17.40 17.78
C ASN A 134 11.34 -16.90 18.49
N THR A 135 11.64 -15.61 18.43
CA THR A 135 12.81 -14.98 19.06
C THR A 135 12.31 -13.92 20.05
N GLN A 136 12.61 -14.10 21.34
CA GLN A 136 12.04 -13.27 22.41
C GLN A 136 12.41 -11.79 22.22
N GLU A 137 13.64 -11.52 21.80
CA GLU A 137 14.18 -10.19 21.56
C GLU A 137 13.49 -9.45 20.39
N HIS A 138 12.82 -10.19 19.50
CA HIS A 138 12.20 -9.65 18.29
C HIS A 138 10.67 -9.68 18.33
N GLN A 139 10.07 -9.94 19.49
CA GLN A 139 8.60 -9.99 19.63
C GLN A 139 7.92 -8.66 19.27
N HIS A 140 8.53 -7.52 19.63
CA HIS A 140 8.00 -6.20 19.28
C HIS A 140 7.95 -5.99 17.75
N LEU A 141 9.00 -6.37 17.03
CA LEU A 141 9.02 -6.36 15.57
C LEU A 141 7.95 -7.28 14.95
N ALA A 142 7.73 -8.46 15.53
CA ALA A 142 6.68 -9.38 15.08
C ALA A 142 5.27 -8.78 15.29
N GLN A 143 5.05 -8.05 16.39
CA GLN A 143 3.81 -7.33 16.66
C GLN A 143 3.63 -6.16 15.68
N GLY A 144 4.66 -5.37 15.43
CA GLY A 144 4.62 -4.29 14.45
C GLY A 144 4.34 -4.77 13.02
N LEU A 145 4.94 -5.89 12.58
CA LEU A 145 4.57 -6.52 11.30
C LEU A 145 3.12 -7.01 11.28
N SER A 146 2.57 -7.42 12.43
CA SER A 146 1.16 -7.80 12.51
C SER A 146 0.24 -6.61 12.22
N SER A 147 0.62 -5.40 12.61
CA SER A 147 -0.13 -4.17 12.34
C SER A 147 -0.31 -3.88 10.85
N PHE A 148 0.55 -4.40 9.97
CA PHE A 148 0.31 -4.33 8.52
C PHE A 148 -0.91 -5.15 8.10
N SER A 149 -1.10 -6.34 8.68
CA SER A 149 -2.08 -7.35 8.21
C SER A 149 -3.30 -7.58 9.09
N SER A 150 -3.32 -7.07 10.33
CA SER A 150 -4.42 -7.26 11.28
C SER A 150 -5.64 -6.38 10.99
N ASN A 151 -5.52 -5.39 10.11
CA ASN A 151 -6.60 -4.47 9.76
C ASN A 151 -7.48 -5.04 8.62
N SER A 152 -8.80 -4.86 8.74
CA SER A 152 -9.78 -5.18 7.70
C SER A 152 -9.50 -4.47 6.36
N ASP A 153 -8.94 -3.26 6.41
CA ASP A 153 -8.61 -2.46 5.23
C ASP A 153 -7.42 -3.04 4.47
N PHE A 154 -6.42 -3.58 5.18
CA PHE A 154 -5.36 -4.35 4.51
C PHE A 154 -5.89 -5.66 3.93
N THR A 155 -6.83 -6.31 4.60
CA THR A 155 -7.48 -7.52 4.05
C THR A 155 -8.25 -7.19 2.77
N TYR A 156 -8.91 -6.03 2.71
CA TYR A 156 -9.52 -5.50 1.50
C TYR A 156 -8.46 -5.22 0.44
N LEU A 157 -7.37 -4.52 0.78
CA LEU A 157 -6.26 -4.19 -0.12
C LEU A 157 -5.61 -5.44 -0.74
N ASP A 158 -5.35 -6.47 0.08
CA ASP A 158 -4.79 -7.75 -0.37
C ASP A 158 -5.72 -8.45 -1.37
N ALA A 159 -7.00 -8.54 -1.05
CA ALA A 159 -8.00 -9.13 -1.94
C ALA A 159 -8.12 -8.33 -3.25
N LEU A 160 -8.13 -7.00 -3.16
CA LEU A 160 -8.21 -6.06 -4.28
C LEU A 160 -7.00 -6.22 -5.22
N SER A 161 -5.79 -6.17 -4.67
CA SER A 161 -4.53 -6.33 -5.40
C SER A 161 -4.46 -7.70 -6.08
N ASN A 162 -4.81 -8.77 -5.37
CA ASN A 162 -4.79 -10.13 -5.91
C ASN A 162 -5.88 -10.37 -6.97
N GLN A 163 -7.07 -9.76 -6.83
CA GLN A 163 -8.10 -9.77 -7.87
C GLN A 163 -7.58 -9.10 -9.14
N CYS A 164 -6.98 -7.90 -9.03
CA CYS A 164 -6.39 -7.17 -10.15
C CYS A 164 -5.27 -7.95 -10.84
N LYS A 165 -4.43 -8.69 -10.08
CA LYS A 165 -3.31 -9.47 -10.61
C LYS A 165 -3.74 -10.75 -11.33
N HIS A 166 -4.74 -11.46 -10.81
CA HIS A 166 -5.01 -12.84 -11.22
C HIS A 166 -6.36 -13.07 -11.90
N ARG A 167 -7.30 -12.14 -11.81
CA ARG A 167 -8.68 -12.35 -12.27
C ARG A 167 -9.17 -11.26 -13.20
N SER A 168 -9.17 -10.02 -12.74
CA SER A 168 -9.74 -8.89 -13.49
C SER A 168 -9.30 -7.57 -12.88
N LEU A 169 -8.99 -6.58 -13.70
CA LEU A 169 -8.84 -5.20 -13.24
C LEU A 169 -10.16 -4.71 -12.61
N ILE A 170 -10.06 -4.12 -11.43
CA ILE A 170 -11.19 -3.46 -10.80
C ILE A 170 -11.28 -2.06 -11.40
N ARG A 171 -12.40 -1.80 -12.09
CA ARG A 171 -12.64 -0.54 -12.78
C ARG A 171 -13.20 0.47 -11.79
N PRO A 172 -12.63 1.68 -11.69
CA PRO A 172 -13.20 2.73 -10.88
C PRO A 172 -14.51 3.21 -11.53
N GLY A 173 -15.57 3.29 -10.72
CA GLY A 173 -16.86 3.85 -11.11
C GLY A 173 -17.04 5.25 -10.53
N ILE A 174 -17.70 6.13 -11.28
CA ILE A 174 -18.17 7.42 -10.76
C ILE A 174 -19.58 7.23 -10.21
N PHE A 175 -19.79 7.66 -8.97
CA PHE A 175 -21.10 7.72 -8.34
C PHE A 175 -21.52 9.19 -8.19
N VAL A 176 -22.80 9.46 -8.44
CA VAL A 176 -23.38 10.81 -8.44
C VAL A 176 -24.54 10.85 -7.45
N ASP A 177 -24.46 11.70 -6.43
CA ASP A 177 -25.58 11.98 -5.55
C ASP A 177 -26.51 13.04 -6.16
N LEU A 178 -27.65 12.59 -6.68
CA LEU A 178 -28.71 13.47 -7.18
C LEU A 178 -29.67 13.97 -6.09
N THR A 179 -29.53 13.48 -4.85
CA THR A 179 -30.40 13.89 -3.74
C THR A 179 -29.96 15.19 -3.08
N GLY A 180 -28.72 15.63 -3.32
CA GLY A 180 -28.13 16.83 -2.75
C GLY A 180 -27.89 16.75 -1.24
N LYS A 181 -27.82 15.53 -0.69
CA LYS A 181 -27.64 15.31 0.74
C LYS A 181 -26.16 15.14 1.12
N GLN A 182 -25.33 14.73 0.17
CA GLN A 182 -23.89 14.57 0.38
C GLN A 182 -23.14 15.88 0.19
N LEU A 183 -22.05 16.03 0.96
CA LEU A 183 -21.17 17.20 0.88
C LEU A 183 -20.44 17.27 -0.47
N SER A 184 -19.98 16.13 -0.98
CA SER A 184 -19.49 15.98 -2.36
C SER A 184 -20.55 15.24 -3.17
N PRO A 185 -21.06 15.81 -4.27
CA PRO A 185 -22.05 15.14 -5.09
C PRO A 185 -21.44 14.09 -6.03
N TYR A 186 -20.11 13.99 -6.10
CA TYR A 186 -19.39 13.02 -6.92
C TYR A 186 -18.41 12.24 -6.07
N THR A 187 -18.38 10.92 -6.24
CA THR A 187 -17.43 10.02 -5.60
C THR A 187 -16.86 9.03 -6.60
N LEU A 188 -15.60 8.64 -6.40
CA LEU A 188 -14.95 7.57 -7.16
C LEU A 188 -15.01 6.30 -6.32
N GLU A 189 -15.56 5.22 -6.83
CA GLU A 189 -15.84 4.01 -6.05
C GLU A 189 -15.28 2.75 -6.71
N PHE A 190 -14.82 1.82 -5.88
CA PHE A 190 -14.65 0.42 -6.26
C PHE A 190 -16.00 -0.27 -6.21
N ASP A 191 -16.34 -1.03 -7.25
CA ASP A 191 -17.46 -1.96 -7.15
C ASP A 191 -17.18 -3.06 -6.11
N GLY A 192 -18.25 -3.57 -5.50
CA GLY A 192 -18.16 -4.75 -4.66
C GLY A 192 -17.70 -5.96 -5.47
N PHE A 193 -16.90 -6.83 -4.87
CA PHE A 193 -16.33 -8.00 -5.55
C PHE A 193 -16.26 -9.22 -4.64
N ILE A 194 -16.10 -10.39 -5.25
CA ILE A 194 -15.95 -11.67 -4.55
C ILE A 194 -14.56 -12.23 -4.81
N TYR A 195 -13.81 -12.45 -3.73
CA TYR A 195 -12.47 -13.04 -3.79
C TYR A 195 -12.37 -14.18 -2.76
N LYS A 196 -11.95 -15.37 -3.23
CA LYS A 196 -11.86 -16.60 -2.41
C LYS A 196 -13.10 -16.87 -1.54
N MET A 197 -14.30 -16.75 -2.13
CA MET A 197 -15.61 -16.93 -1.46
C MET A 197 -15.97 -15.87 -0.40
N ASN A 198 -15.13 -14.85 -0.20
CA ASN A 198 -15.45 -13.70 0.64
C ASN A 198 -16.01 -12.57 -0.22
N THR A 199 -17.04 -11.91 0.29
CA THR A 199 -17.65 -10.73 -0.34
C THR A 199 -17.04 -9.47 0.24
N TYR A 200 -16.55 -8.60 -0.64
CA TYR A 200 -15.99 -7.30 -0.28
C TYR A 200 -16.96 -6.20 -0.73
N PRO A 201 -17.34 -5.28 0.17
CA PRO A 201 -18.29 -4.23 -0.16
C PRO A 201 -17.66 -3.20 -1.08
N ARG A 202 -18.51 -2.44 -1.75
CA ARG A 202 -18.11 -1.20 -2.44
C ARG A 202 -17.42 -0.24 -1.47
N ARG A 203 -16.43 0.51 -1.96
CA ARG A 203 -15.68 1.51 -1.19
C ARG A 203 -15.33 2.73 -2.03
N GLU A 204 -15.40 3.90 -1.41
CA GLU A 204 -14.87 5.14 -1.99
C GLU A 204 -13.34 5.06 -2.10
N ILE A 205 -12.82 5.26 -3.31
CA ILE A 205 -11.42 5.04 -3.68
C ILE A 205 -10.49 6.02 -2.98
N LEU A 206 -10.80 7.32 -3.04
CA LEU A 206 -9.88 8.36 -2.54
C LEU A 206 -9.72 8.25 -1.02
N SER A 207 -10.83 8.20 -0.28
CA SER A 207 -10.80 7.99 1.17
C SER A 207 -10.08 6.70 1.56
N PHE A 208 -10.35 5.57 0.91
CA PHE A 208 -9.69 4.30 1.20
C PHE A 208 -8.16 4.35 0.97
N LEU A 209 -7.73 4.87 -0.18
CA LEU A 209 -6.30 4.93 -0.52
C LEU A 209 -5.55 5.88 0.40
N GLN A 210 -6.13 7.03 0.75
CA GLN A 210 -5.54 7.98 1.70
C GLN A 210 -5.36 7.34 3.07
N GLN A 211 -6.39 6.65 3.59
CA GLN A 211 -6.31 5.93 4.87
C GLN A 211 -5.19 4.88 4.87
N GLU A 212 -5.04 4.09 3.80
CA GLU A 212 -3.97 3.10 3.70
C GLU A 212 -2.58 3.74 3.56
N ILE A 213 -2.45 4.85 2.82
CA ILE A 213 -1.18 5.61 2.73
C ILE A 213 -0.75 6.10 4.12
N ASP A 214 -1.67 6.73 4.85
CA ASP A 214 -1.36 7.31 6.16
C ASP A 214 -1.03 6.21 7.18
N ARG A 215 -1.85 5.16 7.21
CA ARG A 215 -1.64 4.01 8.10
C ARG A 215 -0.30 3.34 7.85
N GLN A 216 0.01 3.00 6.58
CA GLN A 216 1.26 2.32 6.26
C GLN A 216 2.48 3.22 6.46
N SER A 217 2.35 4.54 6.20
CA SER A 217 3.41 5.51 6.51
C SER A 217 3.76 5.51 8.00
N LEU A 218 2.76 5.47 8.88
CA LEU A 218 2.98 5.39 10.33
C LEU A 218 3.64 4.06 10.71
N CYS A 219 3.11 2.93 10.21
CA CYS A 219 3.69 1.61 10.50
C CYS A 219 5.15 1.49 10.06
N ILE A 220 5.54 2.06 8.91
CA ILE A 220 6.93 2.07 8.45
C ILE A 220 7.83 2.84 9.41
N ILE A 221 7.38 4.01 9.89
CA ILE A 221 8.18 4.84 10.80
C ILE A 221 8.35 4.15 12.16
N GLU A 222 7.25 3.67 12.74
CA GLU A 222 7.25 3.04 14.06
C GLU A 222 8.12 1.78 14.06
N LEU A 223 7.89 0.88 13.10
CA LEU A 223 8.63 -0.36 13.00
C LEU A 223 10.10 -0.14 12.61
N GLY A 224 10.40 0.93 11.87
CA GLY A 224 11.76 1.30 11.50
C GLY A 224 12.57 1.74 12.72
N ASN A 225 11.95 2.52 13.61
CA ASN A 225 12.56 2.90 14.88
C ASN A 225 12.76 1.70 15.81
N GLU A 226 11.80 0.77 15.86
CA GLU A 226 11.99 -0.47 16.60
C GLU A 226 13.12 -1.34 16.03
N LEU A 227 13.27 -1.37 14.70
CA LEU A 227 14.37 -2.08 14.06
C LEU A 227 15.72 -1.47 14.47
N ASN A 228 15.85 -0.14 14.48
CA ASN A 228 17.07 0.52 14.96
C ASN A 228 17.35 0.16 16.43
N ALA A 229 16.34 0.18 17.30
CA ALA A 229 16.48 -0.19 18.70
C ALA A 229 16.93 -1.66 18.89
N ALA A 230 16.38 -2.59 18.12
CA ALA A 230 16.77 -3.99 18.13
C ALA A 230 18.24 -4.17 17.68
N LEU A 231 18.65 -3.46 16.62
CA LEU A 231 20.03 -3.49 16.12
C LEU A 231 21.02 -2.86 17.12
N ILE A 232 20.64 -1.79 17.81
CA ILE A 232 21.47 -1.19 18.88
C ILE A 232 21.67 -2.18 20.02
N THR A 233 20.61 -2.89 20.42
CA THR A 233 20.65 -3.86 21.51
C THR A 233 21.51 -5.09 21.17
N ALA A 234 21.55 -5.47 19.89
CA ALA A 234 22.33 -6.60 19.41
C ALA A 234 23.84 -6.32 19.25
N ARG A 235 24.27 -5.06 19.36
CA ARG A 235 25.66 -4.60 19.22
C ARG A 235 26.46 -4.74 20.51
#